data_AF-A0A7G1IIQ1-F1
#
_entry.id   AF-A0A7G1IIQ1-F1
#
_cell.length_a   1.000
_cell.length_b   1.000
_cell.length_c   1.000
_cell.angle_alpha   90.00
_cell.angle_beta   90.00
_cell.angle_gamma   90.00
#
_symmetry.space_group_name_H-M   'P 1'
#
loop_
_entity.id
_entity.type
_entity.pdbx_description
1 polymer ?
#
loop_
_entity_poly.entity_id
_entity_poly.type
_entity_poly.pdbx_seq_one_letter_code
_entity_poly.pdbx_strand_id
1 'polypeptide(L)'
;MRTVPDALAVANSDLVAALGMLEARHIAGDKRLSDGLIEGVRRQWRSGIRSRMDELVEITHDRWLRYGRIAQRAEPDLKSGRGGLRDVQLLNALAIAQLIDRHGMAAPGLPVGSLDDAYLTLLNVRTELHRVSGRGHDLLLAQHADDISAALHFGDRFDLARMLSGAGRTIAYHSETGLRTAVNALPRRGISALRHRPKRRPLDEGVVEYASEIVLARDAHPERDPGLMLRVAAAAADTGLPIGAATLSRLATCTPELPTPWPREVLDDLLVVLLAGPTAVGTIEALDRTGLWGRLLPEWGSIRDLRPAMSPTNGPWTVM
;
A
#
# COMPACT_ATOMS: atom_id res chain seq x y z
N MET A 1 24.11 7.17 29.71
CA MET A 1 22.90 6.30 29.64
C MET A 1 21.67 7.21 29.55
N ARG A 2 20.67 6.88 28.73
CA ARG A 2 19.39 7.60 28.72
C ARG A 2 18.44 6.95 29.73
N THR A 3 17.77 7.76 30.55
CA THR A 3 16.72 7.28 31.43
C THR A 3 15.42 7.06 30.65
N VAL A 4 14.45 6.36 31.23
CA VAL A 4 13.11 6.20 30.60
C VAL A 4 12.46 7.57 30.30
N PRO A 5 12.46 8.56 31.22
CA PRO A 5 12.00 9.92 30.92
C PRO A 5 12.71 10.56 29.72
N ASP A 6 14.03 10.45 29.61
CA ASP A 6 14.78 11.03 28.48
C ASP A 6 14.36 10.41 27.15
N ALA A 7 14.19 9.08 27.12
CA ALA A 7 13.74 8.38 25.93
C ALA A 7 12.31 8.78 25.52
N LEU A 8 11.42 8.96 26.49
CA LEU A 8 10.06 9.46 26.26
C LEU A 8 10.04 10.92 25.77
N ALA A 9 10.96 11.76 26.25
CA ALA A 9 11.10 13.12 25.75
C ALA A 9 11.52 13.13 24.27
N VAL A 10 12.49 12.29 23.90
CA VAL A 10 12.91 12.12 22.50
C VAL A 10 11.77 11.61 21.62
N ALA A 11 11.03 10.59 22.06
CA ALA A 11 9.87 10.09 21.32
C ALA A 11 8.80 11.17 21.12
N ASN A 12 8.63 12.08 22.09
CA ASN A 12 7.65 13.15 21.98
C ASN A 12 8.09 14.26 21.00
N SER A 13 9.39 14.54 20.89
CA SER A 13 9.91 15.58 19.97
C SER A 13 10.17 15.08 18.55
N ASP A 14 10.64 13.84 18.39
CA ASP A 14 11.08 13.28 17.10
C ASP A 14 10.18 12.11 16.67
N LEU A 15 9.43 12.33 15.58
CA LEU A 15 8.49 11.35 15.05
C LEU A 15 9.18 10.08 14.52
N VAL A 16 10.36 10.22 13.92
CA VAL A 16 11.13 9.09 13.38
C VAL A 16 11.66 8.23 14.52
N ALA A 17 12.13 8.86 15.60
CA ALA A 17 12.52 8.15 16.81
C ALA A 17 11.32 7.43 17.44
N ALA A 18 10.17 8.09 17.55
CA ALA A 18 8.94 7.49 18.07
C ALA A 18 8.53 6.24 17.28
N LEU A 19 8.52 6.31 15.95
CA LEU A 19 8.23 5.17 15.07
C LEU A 19 9.14 3.97 15.35
N GLY A 20 10.45 4.21 15.52
CA GLY A 20 11.39 3.15 15.88
C GLY A 20 11.14 2.56 17.27
N MET A 21 10.76 3.39 18.25
CA MET A 21 10.50 2.94 19.62
C MET A 21 9.18 2.16 19.76
N LEU A 22 8.22 2.29 18.83
CA LEU A 22 6.98 1.50 18.86
C LEU A 22 7.21 -0.01 18.68
N GLU A 23 8.33 -0.38 18.04
CA GLU A 23 8.75 -1.77 17.82
C GLU A 23 9.70 -2.29 18.92
N ALA A 24 9.90 -1.51 19.99
CA ALA A 24 10.75 -1.93 21.10
C ALA A 24 10.21 -3.20 21.78
N ARG A 25 11.13 -4.10 22.12
CA ARG A 25 10.87 -5.34 22.86
C ARG A 25 11.89 -5.51 23.98
N HIS A 26 11.47 -6.11 25.08
CA HIS A 26 12.39 -6.49 26.14
C HIS A 26 13.31 -7.63 25.66
N ILE A 27 14.62 -7.48 25.86
CA ILE A 27 15.63 -8.51 25.54
C ILE A 27 16.31 -8.99 26.81
N ALA A 28 16.77 -8.06 27.66
CA ALA A 28 17.48 -8.34 28.90
C ALA A 28 17.41 -7.14 29.86
N GLY A 29 17.77 -7.34 31.12
CA GLY A 29 17.81 -6.32 32.17
C GLY A 29 16.51 -6.22 32.99
N ASP A 30 16.27 -5.08 33.63
CA ASP A 30 15.04 -4.86 34.39
C ASP A 30 13.83 -4.70 33.45
N LYS A 31 12.95 -5.70 33.48
CA LYS A 31 11.73 -5.73 32.70
C LYS A 31 10.81 -4.54 33.00
N ARG A 32 10.76 -4.05 34.24
CA ARG A 32 9.90 -2.90 34.62
C ARG A 32 10.27 -1.63 33.86
N LEU A 33 11.56 -1.41 33.61
CA LEU A 33 12.04 -0.27 32.83
C LEU A 33 11.65 -0.39 31.36
N SER A 34 11.78 -1.59 30.79
CA SER A 34 11.40 -1.86 29.39
C SER A 34 9.90 -1.71 29.19
N ASP A 35 9.09 -2.31 30.07
CA ASP A 35 7.63 -2.22 30.03
C ASP A 35 7.17 -0.76 30.20
N GLY A 36 7.75 -0.03 31.15
CA GLY A 36 7.45 1.39 31.37
C GLY A 36 7.76 2.26 30.14
N LEU A 37 8.88 2.02 29.45
CA LEU A 37 9.22 2.70 28.21
C LEU A 37 8.23 2.37 27.09
N ILE A 38 8.01 1.07 26.81
CA ILE A 38 7.17 0.60 25.70
C ILE A 38 5.74 1.12 25.86
N GLU A 39 5.17 1.00 27.06
CA GLU A 39 3.83 1.53 27.33
C GLU A 39 3.78 3.05 27.24
N GLY A 40 4.80 3.74 27.77
CA GLY A 40 4.91 5.20 27.72
C GLY A 40 4.89 5.72 26.28
N VAL A 41 5.73 5.16 25.41
CA VAL A 41 5.80 5.50 23.99
C VAL A 41 4.46 5.25 23.31
N ARG A 42 3.84 4.08 23.54
CA ARG A 42 2.52 3.75 22.96
C ARG A 42 1.42 4.72 23.42
N ARG A 43 1.42 5.13 24.69
CA ARG A 43 0.47 6.13 25.22
C ARG A 43 0.68 7.51 24.59
N GLN A 44 1.91 7.98 24.50
CA GLN A 44 2.25 9.25 23.83
C GLN A 44 1.87 9.21 22.35
N TRP A 45 2.17 8.12 21.65
CA TRP A 45 1.82 7.96 20.25
C TRP A 45 0.30 8.04 20.02
N ARG A 46 -0.50 7.27 20.76
CA ARG A 46 -1.97 7.26 20.62
C ARG A 46 -2.61 8.63 20.84
N SER A 47 -2.10 9.38 21.81
CA SER A 47 -2.64 10.70 22.16
C SER A 47 -2.12 11.82 21.24
N GLY A 48 -0.86 11.76 20.82
CA GLY A 48 -0.20 12.84 20.09
C GLY A 48 -0.23 12.73 18.56
N ILE A 49 -0.33 11.52 17.98
CA ILE A 49 -0.14 11.35 16.53
C ILE A 49 -1.20 12.08 15.70
N ARG A 50 -2.44 12.19 16.21
CA ARG A 50 -3.53 12.89 15.51
C ARG A 50 -3.23 14.37 15.28
N SER A 51 -2.43 15.02 16.14
CA SER A 51 -1.99 16.40 15.92
C SER A 51 -0.77 16.53 15.01
N ARG A 52 -0.02 15.44 14.78
CA ARG A 52 1.21 15.40 13.97
C ARG A 52 1.03 14.58 12.68
N MET A 53 -0.21 14.38 12.24
CA MET A 53 -0.48 13.55 11.05
C MET A 53 0.12 14.15 9.78
N ASP A 54 0.02 15.47 9.61
CA ASP A 54 0.56 16.14 8.42
C ASP A 54 2.09 15.95 8.34
N GLU A 55 2.79 16.06 9.47
CA GLU A 55 4.23 15.75 9.58
C GLU A 55 4.54 14.28 9.25
N LEU A 56 3.72 13.33 9.72
CA LEU A 56 3.87 11.91 9.38
C LEU A 56 3.72 11.66 7.87
N VAL A 57 2.73 12.32 7.25
CA VAL A 57 2.46 12.24 5.81
C VAL A 57 3.65 12.80 5.03
N GLU A 58 4.16 13.97 5.41
CA GLU A 58 5.31 14.63 4.77
C GLU A 58 6.57 13.75 4.84
N ILE A 59 6.96 13.28 6.03
CA ILE A 59 8.12 12.41 6.23
C ILE A 59 8.02 11.12 5.38
N THR A 60 6.81 10.56 5.27
CA THR A 60 6.54 9.36 4.48
C THR A 60 6.72 9.63 2.98
N HIS A 61 6.15 10.72 2.46
CA HIS A 61 6.25 11.08 1.05
C HIS A 61 7.68 11.47 0.66
N ASP A 62 8.39 12.24 1.49
CA ASP A 62 9.79 12.60 1.27
C ASP A 62 10.69 11.36 1.20
N ARG A 63 10.41 10.36 2.04
CA ARG A 63 11.12 9.08 1.97
C ARG A 63 10.81 8.36 0.64
N TRP A 64 9.54 8.28 0.24
CA TRP A 64 9.17 7.65 -1.03
C TRP A 64 9.82 8.32 -2.24
N LEU A 65 9.90 9.66 -2.26
CA LEU A 65 10.56 10.42 -3.32
C LEU A 65 12.07 10.14 -3.38
N ARG A 66 12.74 10.09 -2.22
CA ARG A 66 14.19 9.84 -2.15
C ARG A 66 14.59 8.42 -2.57
N TYR A 67 13.86 7.40 -2.12
CA TYR A 67 14.24 6.00 -2.34
C TYR A 67 13.56 5.34 -3.54
N GLY A 68 12.47 5.93 -4.05
CA GLY A 68 11.68 5.36 -5.14
C GLY A 68 10.89 4.11 -4.73
N ARG A 69 10.24 3.47 -5.72
CA ARG A 69 9.42 2.26 -5.53
C ARG A 69 10.26 1.02 -5.70
N ILE A 70 10.10 0.04 -4.81
CA ILE A 70 10.77 -1.27 -4.91
C ILE A 70 10.45 -1.94 -6.25
N ALA A 71 9.16 -1.94 -6.63
CA ALA A 71 8.68 -2.61 -7.83
C ALA A 71 9.18 -2.01 -9.17
N GLN A 72 9.74 -0.79 -9.15
CA GLN A 72 10.18 -0.09 -10.36
C GLN A 72 11.69 0.14 -10.39
N ARG A 73 12.44 -0.46 -9.47
CA ARG A 73 13.90 -0.29 -9.38
C ARG A 73 14.63 -1.59 -9.65
N ALA A 74 15.71 -1.48 -10.43
CA ALA A 74 16.61 -2.60 -10.67
C ALA A 74 17.33 -3.05 -9.40
N GLU A 75 17.75 -2.07 -8.61
CA GLU A 75 18.44 -2.23 -7.33
C GLU A 75 17.66 -1.47 -6.24
N PRO A 76 16.65 -2.12 -5.63
CA PRO A 76 15.76 -1.47 -4.65
C PRO A 76 16.38 -1.40 -3.24
N ASP A 77 16.05 -0.34 -2.50
CA ASP A 77 16.23 -0.30 -1.05
C ASP A 77 15.04 -1.01 -0.38
N LEU A 78 15.30 -2.17 0.22
CA LEU A 78 14.26 -3.05 0.78
C LEU A 78 13.60 -2.46 2.04
N LYS A 79 14.27 -1.52 2.70
CA LYS A 79 13.82 -0.95 3.97
C LYS A 79 13.06 0.35 3.76
N SER A 80 13.65 1.29 3.04
CA SER A 80 13.19 2.68 2.93
C SER A 80 12.42 2.96 1.64
N GLY A 81 12.55 2.10 0.62
CA GLY A 81 11.77 2.20 -0.62
C GLY A 81 10.26 2.16 -0.36
N ARG A 82 9.48 2.79 -1.26
CA ARG A 82 8.01 2.66 -1.26
C ARG A 82 7.65 1.21 -1.56
N GLY A 83 6.84 0.63 -0.67
CA GLY A 83 6.58 -0.81 -0.61
C GLY A 83 7.55 -1.58 0.29
N GLY A 84 8.42 -0.90 1.05
CA GLY A 84 9.47 -1.53 1.86
C GLY A 84 9.10 -1.77 3.33
N LEU A 85 10.06 -2.23 4.13
CA LEU A 85 9.82 -2.57 5.54
C LEU A 85 9.36 -1.37 6.40
N ARG A 86 9.78 -0.15 6.07
CA ARG A 86 9.35 1.08 6.77
C ARG A 86 7.88 1.43 6.52
N ASP A 87 7.32 0.98 5.41
CA ASP A 87 5.90 1.12 5.10
C ASP A 87 5.05 0.17 5.95
N VAL A 88 5.56 -1.05 6.20
CA VAL A 88 4.95 -1.98 7.14
C VAL A 88 5.01 -1.44 8.58
N GLN A 89 6.12 -0.79 8.97
CA GLN A 89 6.27 -0.09 10.25
C GLN A 89 5.26 1.05 10.40
N LEU A 90 5.06 1.86 9.35
CA LEU A 90 4.05 2.92 9.32
C LEU A 90 2.64 2.34 9.58
N LEU A 91 2.26 1.28 8.87
CA LEU A 91 0.97 0.62 9.07
C LEU A 91 0.80 0.09 10.50
N ASN A 92 1.83 -0.50 11.09
CA ASN A 92 1.81 -0.92 12.50
C ASN A 92 1.57 0.28 13.44
N ALA A 93 2.25 1.39 13.20
CA ALA A 93 2.12 2.60 14.01
C ALA A 93 0.72 3.21 13.92
N LEU A 94 0.12 3.25 12.72
CA LEU A 94 -1.26 3.70 12.53
C LEU A 94 -2.27 2.77 13.22
N ALA A 95 -2.03 1.46 13.20
CA ALA A 95 -2.87 0.48 13.90
C ALA A 95 -2.79 0.62 15.43
N ILE A 96 -1.59 0.86 15.99
CA ILE A 96 -1.41 1.14 17.43
C ILE A 96 -2.22 2.37 17.86
N ALA A 97 -2.35 3.36 16.98
CA ALA A 97 -3.15 4.56 17.18
C ALA A 97 -4.66 4.38 16.96
N GLN A 98 -5.09 3.17 16.54
CA GLN A 98 -6.47 2.83 16.18
C GLN A 98 -7.02 3.73 15.05
N LEU A 99 -6.16 4.11 14.11
CA LEU A 99 -6.55 4.91 12.94
C LEU A 99 -6.88 4.04 11.73
N ILE A 100 -6.40 2.81 11.73
CA ILE A 100 -6.70 1.78 10.74
C ILE A 100 -6.94 0.45 11.44
N ASP A 101 -7.68 -0.44 10.78
CA ASP A 101 -7.71 -1.84 11.14
C ASP A 101 -6.69 -2.61 10.30
N ARG A 102 -5.58 -3.03 10.92
CA ARG A 102 -4.54 -3.82 10.25
C ARG A 102 -4.98 -5.25 9.98
N HIS A 103 -5.87 -5.83 10.79
CA HIS A 103 -6.33 -7.20 10.58
C HIS A 103 -7.26 -7.29 9.37
N GLY A 104 -8.06 -6.25 9.12
CA GLY A 104 -8.86 -6.12 7.88
C GLY A 104 -8.04 -5.96 6.60
N MET A 105 -6.71 -5.76 6.68
CA MET A 105 -5.80 -5.75 5.53
C MET A 105 -5.25 -7.14 5.20
N ALA A 106 -5.47 -8.14 6.06
CA ALA A 106 -5.22 -9.53 5.75
C ALA A 106 -6.43 -10.07 4.97
N ALA A 107 -6.23 -10.38 3.69
CA ALA A 107 -7.23 -11.07 2.89
C ALA A 107 -6.67 -12.44 2.47
N PRO A 108 -6.84 -13.48 3.30
CA PRO A 108 -6.49 -14.84 2.92
C PRO A 108 -7.23 -15.21 1.64
N GLY A 109 -6.50 -15.62 0.60
CA GLY A 109 -7.09 -16.08 -0.66
C GLY A 109 -7.18 -15.07 -1.81
N LEU A 110 -6.68 -13.83 -1.64
CA LEU A 110 -6.47 -12.97 -2.82
C LEU A 110 -5.37 -13.56 -3.72
N PRO A 111 -5.53 -13.55 -5.06
CA PRO A 111 -4.52 -14.03 -6.00
C PRO A 111 -3.16 -13.31 -5.93
N VAL A 112 -3.10 -12.21 -5.17
CA VAL A 112 -2.00 -11.25 -5.15
C VAL A 112 -1.17 -11.36 -3.85
N GLY A 113 -1.57 -12.25 -2.92
CA GLY A 113 -0.92 -12.46 -1.63
C GLY A 113 -1.35 -11.46 -0.56
N SER A 114 -1.06 -11.77 0.71
CA SER A 114 -1.38 -10.89 1.84
C SER A 114 -0.26 -9.89 2.14
N LEU A 115 -0.57 -8.84 2.90
CA LEU A 115 0.43 -7.90 3.43
C LEU A 115 1.51 -8.62 4.25
N ASP A 116 1.13 -9.63 5.03
CA ASP A 116 2.06 -10.36 5.88
C ASP A 116 2.98 -11.28 5.05
N ASP A 117 2.48 -11.92 3.99
CA ASP A 117 3.31 -12.71 3.06
C ASP A 117 4.32 -11.82 2.31
N ALA A 118 3.88 -10.64 1.88
CA ALA A 118 4.74 -9.65 1.24
C ALA A 118 5.82 -9.15 2.21
N TYR A 119 5.45 -8.89 3.48
CA TYR A 119 6.39 -8.50 4.52
C TYR A 119 7.42 -9.60 4.81
N LEU A 120 6.98 -10.84 4.97
CA LEU A 120 7.86 -12.00 5.18
C LEU A 120 8.81 -12.20 4.00
N THR A 121 8.31 -12.05 2.77
CA THR A 121 9.14 -12.08 1.56
C THR A 121 10.27 -11.07 1.62
N LEU A 122 9.99 -9.80 1.95
CA LEU A 122 11.03 -8.78 2.08
C LEU A 122 12.01 -9.07 3.22
N LEU A 123 11.54 -9.60 4.35
CA LEU A 123 12.42 -10.00 5.46
C LEU A 123 13.36 -11.14 5.08
N ASN A 124 12.86 -12.14 4.36
CA ASN A 124 13.66 -13.28 3.88
C ASN A 124 14.73 -12.80 2.90
N VAL A 125 14.35 -11.99 1.91
CA VAL A 125 15.31 -11.41 0.95
C VAL A 125 16.35 -10.54 1.65
N ARG A 126 15.95 -9.70 2.61
CA ARG A 126 16.88 -8.87 3.36
C ARG A 126 17.85 -9.70 4.22
N THR A 127 17.36 -10.78 4.82
CA THR A 127 18.20 -11.69 5.61
C THR A 127 19.28 -12.32 4.73
N GLU A 128 18.91 -12.81 3.56
CA GLU A 128 19.87 -13.37 2.61
C GLU A 128 20.81 -12.31 2.02
N LEU A 129 20.33 -11.10 1.75
CA LEU A 129 21.18 -9.98 1.34
C LEU A 129 22.27 -9.72 2.37
N HIS A 130 21.94 -9.69 3.67
CA HIS A 130 22.93 -9.52 4.72
C HIS A 130 23.92 -10.70 4.81
N ARG A 131 23.44 -11.93 4.59
CA ARG A 131 24.28 -13.14 4.60
C ARG A 131 25.28 -13.15 3.45
N VAL A 132 24.83 -12.88 2.22
CA VAL A 132 25.65 -12.89 1.00
C VAL A 132 26.61 -11.71 0.96
N SER A 133 26.15 -10.50 1.33
CA SER A 133 27.00 -9.30 1.31
C SER A 133 27.97 -9.21 2.49
N GLY A 134 27.73 -9.97 3.56
CA GLY A 134 28.46 -9.89 4.83
C GLY A 134 28.30 -8.53 5.55
N ARG A 135 27.37 -7.69 5.11
CA ARG A 135 27.12 -6.34 5.64
C ARG A 135 25.64 -6.11 5.86
N GLY A 136 25.31 -5.22 6.80
CA GLY A 136 23.93 -4.82 7.10
C GLY A 136 23.37 -3.76 6.14
N HIS A 137 23.59 -3.90 4.82
CA HIS A 137 23.07 -2.95 3.83
C HIS A 137 21.68 -3.36 3.36
N ASP A 138 20.81 -2.37 3.18
CA ASP A 138 19.42 -2.57 2.77
C ASP A 138 19.19 -2.42 1.25
N LEU A 139 20.23 -2.04 0.49
CA LEU A 139 20.21 -1.89 -0.97
C LEU A 139 20.55 -3.22 -1.65
N LEU A 140 19.59 -3.78 -2.38
CA LEU A 140 19.79 -5.02 -3.13
C LEU A 140 20.49 -4.72 -4.46
N LEU A 141 21.80 -4.93 -4.51
CA LEU A 141 22.60 -4.78 -5.72
C LEU A 141 22.39 -5.99 -6.65
N ALA A 142 22.44 -5.76 -7.97
CA ALA A 142 22.20 -6.79 -8.98
C ALA A 142 23.15 -7.98 -8.86
N GLN A 143 24.40 -7.73 -8.43
CA GLN A 143 25.43 -8.76 -8.23
C GLN A 143 25.05 -9.82 -7.18
N HIS A 144 24.15 -9.49 -6.23
CA HIS A 144 23.72 -10.42 -5.18
C HIS A 144 22.42 -11.17 -5.55
N ALA A 145 21.77 -10.78 -6.64
CA ALA A 145 20.43 -11.27 -6.97
C ALA A 145 20.39 -12.77 -7.24
N ASP A 146 21.35 -13.30 -8.01
CA ASP A 146 21.39 -14.73 -8.34
C ASP A 146 21.68 -15.59 -7.08
N ASP A 147 22.60 -15.16 -6.22
CA ASP A 147 22.91 -15.86 -4.95
C ASP A 147 21.72 -15.88 -3.98
N ILE A 148 21.04 -14.74 -3.83
CA ILE A 148 19.85 -14.62 -2.98
C ILE A 148 18.71 -15.46 -3.55
N SER A 149 18.50 -15.41 -4.87
CA SER A 149 17.44 -16.18 -5.54
C SER A 149 17.65 -17.68 -5.37
N ALA A 150 18.90 -18.15 -5.52
CA ALA A 150 19.26 -19.55 -5.30
C ALA A 150 19.05 -19.98 -3.84
N ALA A 151 19.43 -19.13 -2.88
CA ALA A 151 19.27 -19.42 -1.45
C ALA A 151 17.81 -19.49 -1.00
N LEU A 152 16.93 -18.70 -1.61
CA LEU A 152 15.49 -18.67 -1.33
C LEU A 152 14.65 -19.56 -2.25
N HIS A 153 15.29 -20.28 -3.17
CA HIS A 153 14.64 -21.14 -4.16
C HIS A 153 13.60 -20.42 -5.04
N PHE A 154 13.86 -19.16 -5.39
CA PHE A 154 12.97 -18.39 -6.28
C PHE A 154 13.18 -18.67 -7.76
N GLY A 155 14.32 -19.23 -8.17
CA GLY A 155 14.70 -19.39 -9.57
C GLY A 155 15.86 -18.47 -9.92
N ASP A 156 15.75 -17.71 -11.00
CA ASP A 156 16.78 -16.74 -11.40
C ASP A 156 16.56 -15.32 -10.82
N ARG A 157 17.50 -14.40 -11.07
CA ARG A 157 17.34 -12.99 -10.65
C ARG A 157 16.06 -12.30 -11.15
N PHE A 158 15.48 -12.73 -12.27
CA PHE A 158 14.24 -12.16 -12.80
C PHE A 158 13.03 -12.68 -12.03
N ASP A 159 13.05 -13.94 -11.60
CA ASP A 159 12.04 -14.51 -10.70
C ASP A 159 12.07 -13.80 -9.34
N LEU A 160 13.27 -13.57 -8.78
CA LEU A 160 13.44 -12.74 -7.58
C LEU A 160 12.90 -11.32 -7.79
N ALA A 161 13.21 -10.69 -8.93
CA ALA A 161 12.73 -9.34 -9.24
C ALA A 161 11.19 -9.29 -9.37
N ARG A 162 10.56 -10.30 -9.98
CA ARG A 162 9.10 -10.43 -10.09
C ARG A 162 8.47 -10.58 -8.70
N MET A 163 9.04 -11.45 -7.87
CA MET A 163 8.60 -11.65 -6.48
C MET A 163 8.68 -10.33 -5.67
N LEU A 164 9.80 -9.61 -5.77
CA LEU A 164 9.98 -8.31 -5.13
C LEU A 164 9.03 -7.24 -5.66
N SER A 165 8.73 -7.23 -6.96
CA SER A 165 7.71 -6.34 -7.54
C SER A 165 6.34 -6.59 -6.92
N GLY A 166 5.92 -7.87 -6.88
CA GLY A 166 4.65 -8.27 -6.29
C GLY A 166 4.54 -7.86 -4.82
N ALA A 167 5.54 -8.22 -4.00
CA ALA A 167 5.57 -7.87 -2.58
C ALA A 167 5.58 -6.35 -2.35
N GLY A 168 6.43 -5.62 -3.09
CA GLY A 168 6.53 -4.16 -2.99
C GLY A 168 5.24 -3.45 -3.38
N ARG A 169 4.58 -3.87 -4.46
CA ARG A 169 3.27 -3.33 -4.88
C ARG A 169 2.19 -3.58 -3.84
N THR A 170 2.13 -4.78 -3.27
CA THR A 170 1.19 -5.12 -2.19
C THR A 170 1.40 -4.21 -0.96
N ILE A 171 2.63 -4.08 -0.47
CA ILE A 171 2.92 -3.22 0.68
C ILE A 171 2.61 -1.74 0.36
N ALA A 172 2.99 -1.26 -0.83
CA ALA A 172 2.74 0.13 -1.24
C ALA A 172 1.24 0.44 -1.28
N TYR A 173 0.45 -0.42 -1.92
CA TYR A 173 -1.00 -0.30 -1.98
C TYR A 173 -1.66 -0.21 -0.60
N HIS A 174 -1.29 -1.12 0.31
CA HIS A 174 -1.81 -1.09 1.68
C HIS A 174 -1.37 0.14 2.45
N SER A 175 -0.13 0.60 2.25
CA SER A 175 0.42 1.78 2.93
C SER A 175 -0.27 3.07 2.52
N GLU A 176 -0.54 3.22 1.23
CA GLU A 176 -1.30 4.37 0.70
C GLU A 176 -2.74 4.36 1.17
N THR A 177 -3.41 3.20 1.09
CA THR A 177 -4.79 3.04 1.54
C THR A 177 -4.90 3.26 3.04
N GLY A 178 -3.96 2.72 3.82
CA GLY A 178 -3.90 2.88 5.28
C GLY A 178 -3.63 4.33 5.69
N LEU A 179 -2.70 5.02 5.04
CA LEU A 179 -2.43 6.43 5.30
C LEU A 179 -3.65 7.30 4.97
N ARG A 180 -4.29 7.07 3.82
CA ARG A 180 -5.54 7.77 3.44
C ARG A 180 -6.65 7.53 4.46
N THR A 181 -6.86 6.27 4.86
CA THR A 181 -7.86 5.91 5.89
C THR A 181 -7.57 6.62 7.21
N ALA A 182 -6.32 6.64 7.65
CA ALA A 182 -5.91 7.31 8.87
C ALA A 182 -6.15 8.82 8.84
N VAL A 183 -5.85 9.47 7.72
CA VAL A 183 -6.12 10.90 7.50
C VAL A 183 -7.62 11.18 7.52
N ASN A 184 -8.42 10.36 6.82
CA ASN A 184 -9.89 10.50 6.77
C ASN A 184 -10.57 10.25 8.12
N ALA A 185 -9.95 9.48 9.01
CA ALA A 185 -10.43 9.23 10.37
C ALA A 185 -10.23 10.44 11.32
N LEU A 186 -9.42 11.43 10.94
CA LEU A 186 -9.18 12.60 11.78
C LEU A 186 -10.40 13.54 11.82
N PRO A 187 -10.70 14.14 12.98
CA PRO A 187 -11.71 15.18 13.05
C PRO A 187 -11.27 16.36 12.18
N ARG A 188 -12.17 16.85 11.31
CA ARG A 188 -11.93 18.05 10.50
C ARG A 188 -11.68 19.22 11.44
N ARG A 189 -10.60 19.98 11.23
CA ARG A 189 -10.25 21.18 12.02
C ARG A 189 -10.55 22.47 11.26
N GLY A 190 -10.78 23.56 11.99
CA GLY A 190 -10.94 24.91 11.42
C GLY A 190 -12.14 25.05 10.48
N ILE A 191 -11.99 25.85 9.41
CA ILE A 191 -13.05 26.13 8.42
C ILE A 191 -13.54 24.83 7.73
N SER A 192 -12.73 23.77 7.68
CA SER A 192 -13.13 22.45 7.17
C SER A 192 -14.18 21.75 8.06
N ALA A 193 -14.25 22.09 9.36
CA ALA A 193 -15.33 21.65 10.25
C ALA A 193 -16.66 22.39 9.99
N LEU A 194 -16.58 23.63 9.46
CA LEU A 194 -17.73 24.44 9.04
C LEU A 194 -18.27 24.02 7.66
N ARG A 195 -17.50 23.28 6.86
CA ARG A 195 -18.02 22.64 5.65
C ARG A 195 -18.98 21.51 6.05
N HIS A 196 -20.21 21.60 5.54
CA HIS A 196 -21.24 20.56 5.71
C HIS A 196 -20.69 19.16 5.43
N ARG A 197 -21.25 18.15 6.11
CA ARG A 197 -20.97 16.72 5.86
C ARG A 197 -20.85 16.46 4.36
N PRO A 198 -19.82 15.73 3.90
CA PRO A 198 -19.62 15.49 2.48
C PRO A 198 -20.91 14.92 1.88
N LYS A 199 -21.50 15.69 0.96
CA LYS A 199 -22.69 15.24 0.24
C LYS A 199 -22.27 14.17 -0.74
N ARG A 200 -23.03 13.08 -0.81
CA ARG A 200 -22.84 12.07 -1.85
C ARG A 200 -23.17 12.73 -3.20
N ARG A 201 -22.17 12.84 -4.08
CA ARG A 201 -22.35 13.36 -5.42
C ARG A 201 -22.50 12.17 -6.37
N PRO A 202 -23.63 12.01 -7.07
CA PRO A 202 -23.77 10.96 -8.06
C PRO A 202 -22.77 11.22 -9.20
N LEU A 203 -22.05 10.19 -9.60
CA LEU A 203 -21.15 10.22 -10.75
C LEU A 203 -21.75 9.41 -11.90
N ASP A 204 -22.33 8.25 -11.58
CA ASP A 204 -22.97 7.35 -12.53
C ASP A 204 -24.01 6.46 -11.82
N GLU A 205 -24.72 5.61 -12.55
CA GLU A 205 -25.67 4.65 -12.00
C GLU A 205 -24.99 3.68 -11.02
N GLY A 206 -25.43 3.71 -9.76
CA GLY A 206 -24.83 2.91 -8.70
C GLY A 206 -23.49 3.42 -8.18
N VAL A 207 -22.95 4.54 -8.68
CA VAL A 207 -21.62 5.08 -8.34
C VAL A 207 -21.71 6.51 -7.82
N VAL A 208 -21.16 6.76 -6.64
CA VAL A 208 -21.15 8.08 -6.01
C VAL A 208 -19.77 8.45 -5.47
N GLU A 209 -19.46 9.73 -5.51
CA GLU A 209 -18.35 10.32 -4.76
C GLU A 209 -18.80 10.54 -3.30
N TYR A 210 -18.00 10.07 -2.35
CA TYR A 210 -18.19 10.35 -0.93
C TYR A 210 -16.85 10.44 -0.21
N ALA A 211 -16.64 11.53 0.53
CA ALA A 211 -15.42 11.75 1.32
C ALA A 211 -14.12 11.59 0.50
N SER A 212 -14.12 12.10 -0.74
CA SER A 212 -12.99 12.01 -1.68
C SER A 212 -12.61 10.58 -2.09
N GLU A 213 -13.58 9.65 -2.02
CA GLU A 213 -13.46 8.29 -2.53
C GLU A 213 -14.66 7.95 -3.43
N ILE A 214 -14.43 7.05 -4.38
CA ILE A 214 -15.49 6.42 -5.15
C ILE A 214 -16.11 5.30 -4.31
N VAL A 215 -17.42 5.40 -4.10
CA VAL A 215 -18.19 4.42 -3.34
C VAL A 215 -19.47 4.01 -4.06
N LEU A 216 -20.01 2.86 -3.67
CA LEU A 216 -21.29 2.41 -4.17
C LEU A 216 -22.44 3.28 -3.63
N ALA A 217 -23.42 3.53 -4.49
CA ALA A 217 -24.70 4.10 -4.10
C ALA A 217 -25.42 3.17 -3.08
N ARG A 218 -26.40 3.70 -2.35
CA ARG A 218 -27.11 2.92 -1.30
C ARG A 218 -27.93 1.78 -1.88
N ASP A 219 -28.47 2.01 -3.06
CA ASP A 219 -29.32 1.16 -3.89
C ASP A 219 -28.53 0.36 -4.94
N ALA A 220 -27.20 0.48 -4.94
CA ALA A 220 -26.37 -0.32 -5.83
C ALA A 220 -26.38 -1.80 -5.41
N HIS A 221 -26.63 -2.66 -6.41
CA HIS A 221 -26.68 -4.12 -6.30
C HIS A 221 -25.60 -4.78 -7.16
N PRO A 222 -24.33 -4.84 -6.69
CA PRO A 222 -23.23 -5.48 -7.43
C PRO A 222 -23.52 -6.91 -7.89
N GLU A 223 -24.32 -7.63 -7.12
CA GLU A 223 -24.74 -9.00 -7.41
C GLU A 223 -25.67 -9.14 -8.63
N ARG A 224 -26.27 -8.05 -9.11
CA ARG A 224 -27.21 -8.01 -10.24
C ARG A 224 -26.70 -7.22 -11.44
N ASP A 225 -25.62 -6.46 -11.27
CA ASP A 225 -25.04 -5.61 -12.30
C ASP A 225 -23.58 -6.03 -12.56
N PRO A 226 -23.32 -6.87 -13.58
CA PRO A 226 -21.98 -7.26 -13.99
C PRO A 226 -21.11 -6.07 -14.44
N GLY A 227 -21.71 -4.99 -14.96
CA GLY A 227 -21.00 -3.82 -15.47
C GLY A 227 -20.53 -2.86 -14.39
N LEU A 228 -21.16 -2.89 -13.20
CA LEU A 228 -20.90 -1.95 -12.10
C LEU A 228 -19.42 -1.85 -11.70
N MET A 229 -18.66 -2.95 -11.76
CA MET A 229 -17.24 -2.93 -11.45
C MET A 229 -16.46 -2.00 -12.41
N LEU A 230 -16.72 -2.10 -13.73
CA LEU A 230 -16.04 -1.27 -14.73
C LEU A 230 -16.55 0.16 -14.68
N ARG A 231 -17.83 0.39 -14.39
CA ARG A 231 -18.37 1.73 -14.15
C ARG A 231 -17.70 2.43 -12.96
N VAL A 232 -17.51 1.71 -11.85
CA VAL A 232 -16.74 2.20 -10.68
C VAL A 232 -15.29 2.51 -11.08
N ALA A 233 -14.67 1.66 -11.89
CA ALA A 233 -13.32 1.87 -12.39
C ALA A 233 -13.23 3.10 -13.30
N ALA A 234 -14.16 3.26 -14.24
CA ALA A 234 -14.23 4.39 -15.16
C ALA A 234 -14.39 5.70 -14.39
N ALA A 235 -15.30 5.75 -13.41
CA ALA A 235 -15.47 6.92 -12.54
C ALA A 235 -14.21 7.24 -11.72
N ALA A 236 -13.51 6.23 -11.20
CA ALA A 236 -12.25 6.43 -10.47
C ALA A 236 -11.13 6.94 -11.39
N ALA A 237 -11.03 6.39 -12.59
CA ALA A 237 -10.03 6.76 -13.58
C ALA A 237 -10.27 8.19 -14.10
N ASP A 238 -11.51 8.55 -14.43
CA ASP A 238 -11.88 9.89 -14.91
C ASP A 238 -11.67 10.97 -13.84
N THR A 239 -12.13 10.73 -12.61
CA THR A 239 -12.01 11.72 -11.52
C THR A 239 -10.64 11.75 -10.85
N GLY A 240 -9.85 10.69 -11.00
CA GLY A 240 -8.60 10.49 -10.26
C GLY A 240 -8.79 10.19 -8.77
N LEU A 241 -10.04 9.97 -8.32
CA LEU A 241 -10.33 9.64 -6.93
C LEU A 241 -10.12 8.14 -6.66
N PRO A 242 -9.55 7.77 -5.50
CA PRO A 242 -9.37 6.37 -5.16
C PRO A 242 -10.71 5.68 -4.88
N ILE A 243 -10.79 4.39 -5.19
CA ILE A 243 -11.94 3.55 -4.84
C ILE A 243 -11.85 3.20 -3.34
N GLY A 244 -12.97 3.38 -2.62
CA GLY A 244 -13.04 3.05 -1.20
C GLY A 244 -12.83 1.55 -0.95
N ALA A 245 -12.09 1.20 0.12
CA ALA A 245 -11.74 -0.19 0.41
C ALA A 245 -12.96 -1.11 0.55
N ALA A 246 -14.02 -0.64 1.24
CA ALA A 246 -15.26 -1.40 1.39
C ALA A 246 -15.99 -1.64 0.05
N THR A 247 -15.86 -0.71 -0.90
CA THR A 247 -16.41 -0.85 -2.25
C THR A 247 -15.65 -1.93 -3.01
N LEU A 248 -14.32 -1.89 -2.99
CA LEU A 248 -13.48 -2.93 -3.61
C LEU A 248 -13.76 -4.30 -3.02
N SER A 249 -13.84 -4.43 -1.69
CA SER A 249 -14.16 -5.70 -1.04
C SER A 249 -15.54 -6.22 -1.45
N ARG A 250 -16.56 -5.34 -1.49
CA ARG A 250 -17.92 -5.74 -1.90
C ARG A 250 -17.96 -6.17 -3.38
N LEU A 251 -17.28 -5.47 -4.28
CA LEU A 251 -17.15 -5.87 -5.69
C LEU A 251 -16.37 -7.18 -5.83
N ALA A 252 -15.29 -7.36 -5.06
CA ALA A 252 -14.50 -8.60 -5.08
C ALA A 252 -15.35 -9.83 -4.72
N THR A 253 -16.26 -9.70 -3.75
CA THR A 253 -17.11 -10.81 -3.30
C THR A 253 -18.39 -10.99 -4.11
N CYS A 254 -19.01 -9.91 -4.59
CA CYS A 254 -20.37 -9.96 -5.14
C CYS A 254 -20.46 -9.80 -6.66
N THR A 255 -19.42 -9.31 -7.35
CA THR A 255 -19.52 -9.04 -8.79
C THR A 255 -19.61 -10.35 -9.58
N PRO A 256 -20.68 -10.55 -10.38
CA PRO A 256 -20.83 -11.71 -11.25
C PRO A 256 -19.88 -11.64 -12.45
N GLU A 257 -19.68 -12.76 -13.13
CA GLU A 257 -18.91 -12.79 -14.37
C GLU A 257 -19.60 -11.99 -15.49
N LEU A 258 -18.79 -11.35 -16.33
CA LEU A 258 -19.30 -10.61 -17.49
C LEU A 258 -19.83 -11.60 -18.54
N PRO A 259 -21.02 -11.33 -19.13
CA PRO A 259 -21.53 -12.15 -20.20
C PRO A 259 -20.64 -12.04 -21.45
N THR A 260 -20.64 -13.10 -22.26
CA THR A 260 -19.97 -13.11 -23.57
C THR A 260 -21.04 -13.18 -24.67
N PRO A 261 -21.07 -12.23 -25.63
CA PRO A 261 -20.17 -11.08 -25.76
C PRO A 261 -20.43 -10.00 -24.71
N TRP A 262 -19.42 -9.16 -24.46
CA TRP A 262 -19.55 -8.06 -23.52
C TRP A 262 -20.57 -7.02 -24.03
N PRO A 263 -21.40 -6.44 -23.14
CA PRO A 263 -22.26 -5.31 -23.49
C PRO A 263 -21.41 -4.11 -23.92
N ARG A 264 -21.95 -3.28 -24.83
CA ARG A 264 -21.22 -2.10 -25.35
C ARG A 264 -20.86 -1.10 -24.25
N GLU A 265 -21.78 -0.84 -23.32
CA GLU A 265 -21.57 0.08 -22.20
C GLU A 265 -20.37 -0.33 -21.34
N VAL A 266 -20.21 -1.64 -21.09
CA VAL A 266 -19.09 -2.20 -20.33
C VAL A 266 -17.76 -2.02 -21.08
N LEU A 267 -17.78 -2.15 -22.40
CA LEU A 267 -16.60 -1.90 -23.23
C LEU A 267 -16.22 -0.41 -23.22
N ASP A 268 -17.20 0.47 -23.29
CA ASP A 268 -16.98 1.92 -23.23
C ASP A 268 -16.35 2.32 -21.88
N ASP A 269 -16.83 1.75 -20.77
CA ASP A 269 -16.22 1.95 -19.44
C ASP A 269 -14.77 1.48 -19.38
N LEU A 270 -14.45 0.32 -19.98
CA LEU A 270 -13.06 -0.15 -20.08
C LEU A 270 -12.20 0.84 -20.88
N LEU A 271 -12.71 1.38 -21.98
CA LEU A 271 -11.99 2.37 -22.78
C LEU A 271 -11.74 3.66 -22.00
N VAL A 272 -12.70 4.11 -21.18
CA VAL A 272 -12.50 5.26 -20.27
C VAL A 272 -11.33 4.98 -19.33
N VAL A 273 -11.27 3.81 -18.71
CA VAL A 273 -10.15 3.43 -17.82
C VAL A 273 -8.82 3.46 -18.57
N LEU A 274 -8.74 2.88 -19.77
CA LEU A 274 -7.50 2.80 -20.54
C LEU A 274 -7.04 4.15 -21.10
N LEU A 275 -7.97 5.08 -21.35
CA LEU A 275 -7.70 6.40 -21.90
C LEU A 275 -7.46 7.48 -20.83
N ALA A 276 -7.72 7.20 -19.55
CA ALA A 276 -7.59 8.17 -18.46
C ALA A 276 -6.14 8.61 -18.13
N GLY A 277 -5.13 7.95 -18.71
CA GLY A 277 -3.73 8.34 -18.52
C GLY A 277 -3.20 8.00 -17.11
N PRO A 278 -2.50 8.92 -16.41
CA PRO A 278 -1.85 8.61 -15.13
C PRO A 278 -2.80 8.13 -14.01
N THR A 279 -4.06 8.58 -14.01
CA THR A 279 -5.07 8.18 -13.02
C THR A 279 -5.50 6.72 -13.17
N ALA A 280 -5.38 6.16 -14.38
CA ALA A 280 -5.64 4.75 -14.65
C ALA A 280 -4.72 3.85 -13.83
N VAL A 281 -3.47 4.27 -13.56
CA VAL A 281 -2.49 3.45 -12.83
C VAL A 281 -2.99 3.10 -11.44
N GLY A 282 -3.45 4.08 -10.66
CA GLY A 282 -3.97 3.84 -9.31
C GLY A 282 -5.26 3.02 -9.32
N THR A 283 -6.11 3.23 -10.33
CA THR A 283 -7.36 2.49 -10.51
C THR A 283 -7.09 1.01 -10.83
N ILE A 284 -6.26 0.73 -11.84
CA ILE A 284 -5.86 -0.62 -12.21
C ILE A 284 -5.12 -1.29 -11.07
N GLU A 285 -4.26 -0.58 -10.33
CA GLU A 285 -3.59 -1.11 -9.14
C GLU A 285 -4.60 -1.60 -8.11
N ALA A 286 -5.62 -0.80 -7.79
CA ALA A 286 -6.64 -1.16 -6.82
C ALA A 286 -7.46 -2.39 -7.27
N LEU A 287 -7.82 -2.46 -8.55
CA LEU A 287 -8.51 -3.62 -9.12
C LEU A 287 -7.61 -4.87 -9.16
N ASP A 288 -6.33 -4.70 -9.49
CA ASP A 288 -5.34 -5.77 -9.56
C ASP A 288 -5.11 -6.37 -8.17
N ARG A 289 -4.86 -5.54 -7.16
CA ARG A 289 -4.61 -5.99 -5.78
C ARG A 289 -5.83 -6.66 -5.15
N THR A 290 -7.03 -6.40 -5.64
CA THR A 290 -8.28 -7.03 -5.18
C THR A 290 -8.73 -8.20 -6.04
N GLY A 291 -7.94 -8.57 -7.07
CA GLY A 291 -8.24 -9.66 -7.99
C GLY A 291 -9.31 -9.35 -9.03
N LEU A 292 -9.94 -8.17 -8.98
CA LEU A 292 -10.94 -7.71 -9.94
C LEU A 292 -10.37 -7.63 -11.37
N TRP A 293 -9.14 -7.12 -11.51
CA TRP A 293 -8.50 -6.96 -12.83
C TRP A 293 -8.18 -8.30 -13.48
N GLY A 294 -7.67 -9.27 -12.71
CA GLY A 294 -7.38 -10.62 -13.21
C GLY A 294 -8.63 -11.42 -13.57
N ARG A 295 -9.79 -11.11 -12.97
CA ARG A 295 -11.08 -11.69 -13.41
C ARG A 295 -11.53 -11.12 -14.75
N LEU A 296 -11.24 -9.85 -15.01
CA LEU A 296 -11.55 -9.19 -16.27
C LEU A 296 -10.66 -9.68 -17.42
N LEU A 297 -9.36 -9.81 -17.15
CA LEU A 297 -8.33 -10.18 -18.11
C LEU A 297 -7.51 -11.36 -17.55
N PRO A 298 -7.95 -12.61 -17.75
CA PRO A 298 -7.30 -13.80 -17.18
C PRO A 298 -5.81 -13.92 -17.53
N GLU A 299 -5.41 -13.48 -18.72
CA GLU A 299 -4.03 -13.50 -19.20
C GLU A 299 -3.13 -12.52 -18.43
N TRP A 300 -3.71 -11.54 -17.72
CA TRP A 300 -2.97 -10.59 -16.90
C TRP A 300 -2.06 -11.27 -15.89
N GLY A 301 -2.50 -12.39 -15.31
CA GLY A 301 -1.71 -13.13 -14.32
C GLY A 301 -0.35 -13.57 -14.85
N SER A 302 -0.25 -13.89 -16.14
CA SER A 302 0.99 -14.33 -16.79
C SER A 302 1.97 -13.19 -17.07
N ILE A 303 1.48 -11.96 -17.19
CA ILE A 303 2.29 -10.78 -17.50
C ILE A 303 2.51 -9.84 -16.32
N ARG A 304 1.72 -10.00 -15.25
CA ARG A 304 1.82 -9.22 -14.01
C ARG A 304 3.24 -9.32 -13.44
N ASP A 305 3.73 -8.18 -12.93
CA ASP A 305 5.02 -8.08 -12.22
C ASP A 305 6.24 -8.46 -13.07
N LEU A 306 6.07 -8.74 -14.36
CA LEU A 306 7.18 -8.81 -15.29
C LEU A 306 7.81 -7.43 -15.43
N ARG A 307 9.15 -7.39 -15.45
CA ARG A 307 9.82 -6.19 -15.91
C ARG A 307 9.45 -5.95 -17.36
N PRO A 308 9.27 -4.68 -17.79
CA PRO A 308 9.21 -4.36 -19.20
C PRO A 308 10.42 -5.01 -19.88
N ALA A 309 10.19 -5.76 -20.96
CA ALA A 309 11.30 -6.23 -21.78
C ALA A 309 12.10 -4.98 -22.18
N MET A 310 13.36 -4.91 -21.74
CA MET A 310 14.26 -3.85 -22.18
C MET A 310 14.36 -3.99 -23.69
N SER A 311 13.69 -3.12 -24.44
CA SER A 311 13.96 -3.00 -25.87
C SER A 311 15.46 -2.67 -26.02
N PRO A 312 16.22 -3.36 -26.90
CA PRO A 312 17.66 -3.14 -27.04
C PRO A 312 18.05 -1.73 -27.53
N THR A 313 17.09 -0.84 -27.78
CA THR A 313 17.28 0.37 -28.58
C THR A 313 17.20 1.70 -27.84
N ASN A 314 16.93 1.76 -26.53
CA ASN A 314 16.85 3.06 -25.84
C ASN A 314 17.83 3.18 -24.67
N GLY A 315 18.76 4.12 -24.82
CA GLY A 315 19.66 4.61 -23.77
C GLY A 315 18.93 5.28 -22.60
N PRO A 316 19.69 5.79 -21.60
CA PRO A 316 19.17 6.09 -20.27
C PRO A 316 18.31 7.35 -20.30
N TRP A 317 17.00 7.21 -20.16
CA TRP A 317 16.10 8.31 -19.81
C TRP A 317 15.28 7.85 -18.60
N THR A 318 15.54 8.43 -17.42
CA THR A 318 14.94 9.68 -16.95
C THR A 318 13.42 9.60 -17.01
N VAL A 319 12.80 9.42 -15.85
CA VAL A 319 11.37 9.67 -15.64
C VAL A 319 11.28 10.73 -14.55
N MET A 320 10.82 11.92 -14.96
CA MET A 320 10.22 12.94 -14.07
C MET A 320 8.90 12.42 -13.52
#